data_AF-Q2KPC5-F1
#
_entry.id   AF-Q2KPC5-F1
#
_cell.length_a   1.000
_cell.length_b   1.000
_cell.length_c   1.000
_cell.angle_alpha   90.00
_cell.angle_beta   90.00
_cell.angle_gamma   90.00
#
_symmetry.space_group_name_H-M   'P 1'
#
loop_
_entity.id
_entity.type
_entity.pdbx_description
1 polymer ?
#
loop_
_entity_poly.entity_id
_entity_poly.type
_entity_poly.pdbx_seq_one_letter_code
_entity_poly.pdbx_strand_id
1 'polypeptide(L)' 'TQRVRYLYRHVWNQEQDAHFDSDVGVYVADMELGEPDAKYWNSQKEVMELRRGEV' A
#
# COMPACT_ATOMS: atom_id res chain seq x y z
N THR A 1 14.79 13.18 16.07
CA THR A 1 13.47 12.55 16.32
C THR A 1 13.28 11.45 15.28
N GLN A 2 12.94 10.23 15.70
CA GLN A 2 12.59 9.15 14.76
C GLN A 2 11.17 9.38 14.24
N ARG A 3 10.96 9.37 12.92
CA ARG A 3 9.62 9.34 12.31
C ARG A 3 9.18 7.88 12.26
N VAL A 4 8.15 7.55 13.03
CA VAL A 4 7.43 6.27 12.90
C VAL A 4 6.49 6.42 11.71
N ARG A 5 6.54 5.46 10.78
CA ARG A 5 5.63 5.40 9.63
C ARG A 5 4.82 4.13 9.73
N TYR A 6 3.51 4.24 9.53
CA TYR A 6 2.67 3.08 9.30
C TYR A 6 3.14 2.36 8.03
N LEU A 7 3.21 1.03 8.09
CA LEU A 7 3.76 0.20 7.02
C LEU A 7 2.84 -0.99 6.77
N TYR A 8 2.15 -0.96 5.63
CA TYR A 8 1.48 -2.13 5.07
C TYR A 8 2.26 -2.65 3.89
N ARG A 9 2.49 -3.97 3.84
CA ARG A 9 3.16 -4.66 2.75
C ARG A 9 2.30 -5.83 2.29
N HIS A 10 2.14 -5.93 0.98
CA HIS A 10 1.62 -7.12 0.34
C HIS A 10 2.80 -8.00 -0.05
N VAL A 11 2.72 -9.28 0.31
CA VAL A 11 3.79 -10.25 0.10
C VAL A 11 3.19 -11.47 -0.58
N TRP A 12 3.64 -11.72 -1.80
CA TRP A 12 3.28 -12.88 -2.60
C TRP A 12 4.53 -13.73 -2.86
N ASN A 13 4.42 -15.05 -2.65
CA ASN A 13 5.54 -15.98 -2.87
C ASN A 13 6.86 -15.55 -2.17
N GLN A 14 6.76 -15.08 -0.92
CA GLN A 14 7.88 -14.56 -0.11
C GLN A 14 8.52 -13.26 -0.63
N GLU A 15 7.95 -12.66 -1.66
CA GLU A 15 8.42 -11.43 -2.28
C GLU A 15 7.38 -10.33 -2.09
N GLN A 16 7.84 -9.13 -1.74
CA GLN A 16 6.96 -7.98 -1.62
C GLN A 16 6.70 -7.40 -3.02
N ASP A 17 5.45 -7.37 -3.43
CA ASP A 17 5.02 -6.89 -4.75
C ASP A 17 4.35 -5.50 -4.68
N ALA A 18 3.80 -5.12 -3.53
CA ALA A 18 3.21 -3.79 -3.29
C ALA A 18 3.23 -3.36 -1.81
N HIS A 19 3.14 -2.05 -1.56
CA HIS A 19 3.01 -1.49 -0.22
C HIS A 19 2.08 -0.27 -0.20
N PHE A 20 1.65 0.16 1.00
CA PHE A 20 0.96 1.44 1.18
C PHE A 20 1.95 2.54 1.55
N ASP A 21 2.06 3.57 0.71
CA ASP A 21 2.86 4.76 1.00
C ASP A 21 2.02 5.73 1.85
N SER A 22 2.40 5.89 3.11
CA SER A 22 1.71 6.78 4.06
C SER A 22 1.98 8.27 3.84
N ASP A 23 3.04 8.65 3.13
CA ASP A 23 3.30 10.06 2.79
C ASP A 23 2.36 10.51 1.66
N VAL A 24 2.01 9.59 0.73
CA VAL A 24 1.16 9.88 -0.44
C VAL A 24 -0.30 9.42 -0.24
N GLY A 25 -0.52 8.43 0.62
CA GLY A 25 -1.83 7.86 0.92
C GLY A 25 -2.36 6.94 -0.18
N VAL A 26 -1.49 6.16 -0.82
CA VAL A 26 -1.83 5.23 -1.91
C VAL A 26 -1.03 3.94 -1.85
N TYR A 27 -1.55 2.87 -2.45
CA TYR A 27 -0.77 1.66 -2.71
C TYR A 27 0.15 1.87 -3.90
N VAL A 28 1.40 1.45 -3.75
CA VAL A 28 2.47 1.52 -4.75
C VAL A 28 2.95 0.10 -5.02
N ALA A 29 3.06 -0.26 -6.29
CA ALA A 29 3.64 -1.52 -6.70
C ALA A 29 5.17 -1.44 -6.60
N ASP A 30 5.77 -2.40 -5.91
CA ASP A 30 7.23 -2.56 -5.80
C ASP A 30 7.80 -3.36 -6.98
N MET A 31 6.94 -4.09 -7.69
CA MET A 31 7.25 -4.91 -8.87
C MET A 31 6.12 -4.85 -9.88
N GLU A 32 6.39 -5.17 -11.16
CA GLU A 32 5.38 -5.16 -12.23
C GLU A 32 4.15 -6.04 -11.88
N LEU A 33 4.37 -7.17 -11.21
CA LEU A 33 3.30 -8.08 -10.79
C LEU A 33 2.36 -7.49 -9.73
N GLY A 34 2.80 -6.50 -8.96
CA GLY A 34 1.97 -5.82 -7.96
C GLY A 34 1.16 -4.65 -8.52
N GLU A 35 1.38 -4.25 -9.78
CA GLU A 35 0.63 -3.15 -10.41
C GLU A 35 -0.89 -3.42 -10.46
N PRO A 36 -1.37 -4.63 -10.80
CA PRO A 36 -2.79 -4.95 -10.77
C PRO A 36 -3.39 -4.79 -9.37
N ASP A 37 -2.68 -5.26 -8.33
CA ASP A 37 -3.13 -5.20 -6.94
C ASP A 37 -3.17 -3.76 -6.42
N ALA A 38 -2.11 -2.99 -6.67
CA ALA A 38 -2.06 -1.57 -6.31
C ALA A 38 -3.18 -0.78 -6.99
N LYS A 39 -3.43 -0.99 -8.28
CA LYS A 39 -4.56 -0.38 -9.01
C LYS A 39 -5.90 -0.81 -8.43
N TYR A 40 -6.06 -2.09 -8.13
CA TYR A 40 -7.29 -2.63 -7.56
C TYR A 40 -7.61 -1.99 -6.20
N TRP A 41 -6.64 -1.91 -5.28
CA TRP A 41 -6.87 -1.26 -3.98
C TRP A 41 -7.07 0.25 -4.10
N ASN A 42 -6.30 0.93 -4.94
CA ASN A 42 -6.45 2.37 -5.15
C ASN A 42 -7.81 2.75 -5.77
N SER A 43 -8.47 1.81 -6.46
CA SER A 43 -9.83 2.02 -6.99
C SER A 43 -10.94 1.86 -5.94
N GLN A 44 -10.64 1.23 -4.80
CA GLN A 44 -11.62 0.93 -3.76
C GLN A 44 -11.67 2.04 -2.71
N LYS A 45 -12.66 2.93 -2.85
CA LYS A 45 -12.83 4.11 -1.99
C LYS A 45 -12.83 3.78 -0.50
N GLU A 46 -13.64 2.81 -0.07
CA GLU A 46 -13.77 2.43 1.35
C GLU A 46 -12.45 1.89 1.93
N VAL A 47 -11.72 1.07 1.15
CA VAL A 47 -10.40 0.54 1.54
C VAL A 47 -9.40 1.67 1.71
N MET A 48 -9.40 2.64 0.80
CA MET A 48 -8.50 3.78 0.83
C MET A 48 -8.81 4.73 1.99
N GLU A 49 -10.08 4.97 2.30
CA GLU A 49 -10.49 5.77 3.45
C GLU A 49 -10.09 5.11 4.77
N LEU A 50 -10.32 3.79 4.91
CA LEU A 50 -9.88 3.04 6.08
C LEU A 50 -8.36 3.12 6.25
N ARG A 51 -7.61 2.81 5.19
CA ARG A 51 -6.14 2.76 5.26
C ARG A 51 -5.53 4.12 5.59
N ARG A 52 -6.07 5.21 5.04
CA ARG A 52 -5.65 6.58 5.36
C ARG A 52 -6.03 7.02 6.78
N GLY A 53 -6.99 6.34 7.42
CA GLY A 53 -7.33 6.55 8.82
C GLY A 53 -6.43 5.79 9.81
N GLU A 54 -5.64 4.82 9.33
CA GLU A 54 -4.73 4.02 10.17
C GLU A 54 -3.31 4.61 10.29
N VAL A 55 -2.99 5.66 9.52
CA VAL A 55 -1.65 6.28 9.45
C VAL A 55 -1.42 7.45 10.39
#